data_AF-A0A2T3HK80-F1
#
_entry.id   AF-A0A2T3HK80-F1
#
_cell.length_a   1.000
_cell.length_b   1.000
_cell.length_c   1.000
_cell.angle_alpha   90.00
_cell.angle_beta   90.00
_cell.angle_gamma   90.00
#
_symmetry.space_group_name_H-M   'P 1'
#
loop_
_entity.id
_entity.type
_entity.pdbx_description
1 polymer ?
#
loop_
_entity_poly.entity_id
_entity_poly.type
_entity_poly.pdbx_seq_one_letter_code
_entity_poly.pdbx_strand_id
1 'polypeptide(L)'
;MKKYTLTAFVFLIVSASLYGQNRKRWEDIDSTGYYQKDIQKKKGYTLVFINTDRDFNPATGKRLQDLFWKVYPQELKRFNKKGRREVTVAVTSEYKGVAAAWNGVIKIDPSWLAKNPEDIDLLTHELMHVAQGYAYESAPVWLTEGIADYARFAFGINNGPSKWSLTPFNEKHSYTNSYRIAARFLVWLEKNKRKDIVDRLNKAAREKTYTPAIWKELAGADLDTLWNEYKTNPAKGMPS
;
A
#
# COMPACT_ATOMS: atom_id res chain seq x y z
N MET A 1 45.50 50.47 -16.61
CA MET A 1 44.91 51.05 -15.39
C MET A 1 43.41 51.14 -15.55
N LYS A 2 42.66 50.69 -14.54
CA LYS A 2 41.20 50.69 -14.42
C LYS A 2 40.59 52.07 -14.71
N LYS A 3 39.46 52.13 -15.42
CA LYS A 3 38.26 52.88 -14.97
C LYS A 3 37.00 52.18 -15.49
N TYR A 4 36.11 51.91 -14.55
CA TYR A 4 34.80 51.29 -14.70
C TYR A 4 33.81 52.35 -15.18
N THR A 5 32.92 51.97 -16.11
CA THR A 5 31.69 52.73 -16.37
C THR A 5 30.51 51.82 -16.05
N LEU A 6 29.67 52.33 -15.14
CA LEU A 6 28.53 51.67 -14.52
C LEU A 6 27.37 51.60 -15.54
N THR A 7 27.01 50.39 -15.99
CA THR A 7 25.77 50.20 -16.77
C THR A 7 24.63 49.85 -15.82
N ALA A 8 23.69 50.78 -15.66
CA ALA A 8 22.45 50.55 -14.95
C ALA A 8 21.63 49.48 -15.68
N PHE A 9 21.41 48.33 -15.04
CA PHE A 9 20.40 47.37 -15.49
C PHE A 9 19.05 47.81 -14.95
N VAL A 10 18.19 48.25 -15.86
CA VAL A 10 16.75 48.46 -15.61
C VAL A 10 16.15 47.11 -15.23
N PHE A 11 15.56 47.03 -14.04
CA PHE A 11 14.71 45.93 -13.63
C PHE A 11 13.48 45.90 -14.55
N LEU A 12 13.45 44.98 -15.50
CA LEU A 12 12.20 44.54 -16.09
C LEU A 12 11.56 43.56 -15.10
N ILE A 13 10.61 44.06 -14.31
CA ILE A 13 9.69 43.20 -13.57
C ILE A 13 8.86 42.47 -14.62
N VAL A 14 9.24 41.24 -14.94
CA VAL A 14 8.33 40.31 -15.61
C VAL A 14 7.28 39.97 -14.58
N SER A 15 6.11 40.59 -14.70
CA SER A 15 4.90 40.13 -14.02
C SER A 15 4.65 38.70 -14.46
N ALA A 16 5.04 37.74 -13.62
CA ALA A 16 4.61 36.36 -13.77
C ALA A 16 3.08 36.39 -13.71
N SER A 17 2.47 36.16 -14.86
CA SER A 17 1.03 35.98 -15.01
C SER A 17 0.56 34.92 -14.01
N LEU A 18 -0.44 35.29 -13.21
CA LEU A 18 -1.23 34.41 -12.36
C LEU A 18 -2.01 33.41 -13.24
N TYR A 19 -1.32 32.47 -13.84
CA TYR A 19 -1.88 31.23 -14.36
C TYR A 19 -1.31 30.09 -13.51
N GLY A 20 -1.81 30.01 -12.28
CA GLY A 20 -1.67 28.79 -11.49
C GLY A 20 -2.43 27.68 -12.22
N GLN A 21 -1.73 26.84 -12.98
CA GLN A 21 -2.29 25.56 -13.37
C GLN A 21 -2.61 24.80 -12.07
N ASN A 22 -3.89 24.67 -11.73
CA ASN A 22 -4.34 23.67 -10.76
C ASN A 22 -4.02 22.28 -11.34
N ARG A 23 -2.76 21.83 -11.17
CA ARG A 23 -2.39 20.46 -11.52
C ARG A 23 -3.10 19.54 -10.55
N LYS A 24 -4.07 18.78 -11.07
CA LYS A 24 -4.75 17.72 -10.34
C LYS A 24 -3.70 16.77 -9.75
N ARG A 25 -3.68 16.65 -8.42
CA ARG A 25 -2.80 15.73 -7.72
C ARG A 25 -3.38 14.32 -7.78
N TRP A 26 -2.56 13.28 -7.58
CA TRP A 26 -3.05 11.89 -7.67
C TRP A 26 -4.18 11.60 -6.68
N GLU A 27 -4.11 12.17 -5.47
CA GLU A 27 -5.14 11.96 -4.43
C GLU A 27 -6.43 12.73 -4.67
N ASP A 28 -6.44 13.67 -5.62
CA ASP A 28 -7.66 14.39 -5.97
C ASP A 28 -8.62 13.40 -6.63
N ILE A 29 -9.84 13.34 -6.09
CA ILE A 29 -10.98 12.66 -6.70
C ILE A 29 -11.81 13.73 -7.39
N ASP A 30 -12.14 13.55 -8.67
CA ASP A 30 -12.99 14.51 -9.36
C ASP A 30 -14.32 14.69 -8.60
N SER A 31 -14.63 15.95 -8.33
CA SER A 31 -15.81 16.37 -7.57
C SER A 31 -16.99 16.75 -8.48
N THR A 32 -16.83 16.67 -9.80
CA THR A 32 -17.85 17.05 -10.79
C THR A 32 -19.04 16.08 -10.84
N GLY A 33 -18.97 14.92 -10.18
CA GLY A 33 -20.11 14.05 -9.92
C GLY A 33 -19.73 12.75 -9.21
N TYR A 34 -20.30 12.53 -8.02
CA TYR A 34 -20.30 11.22 -7.36
C TYR A 34 -21.72 10.64 -7.34
N TYR A 35 -21.85 9.34 -7.54
CA TYR A 35 -23.11 8.62 -7.37
C TYR A 35 -23.33 8.19 -5.91
N GLN A 36 -22.25 8.09 -5.14
CA GLN A 36 -22.30 7.88 -3.69
C GLN A 36 -21.12 8.57 -3.03
N LYS A 37 -21.38 9.21 -1.89
CA LYS A 37 -20.35 9.70 -0.98
C LYS A 37 -20.81 9.52 0.46
N ASP A 38 -20.15 8.63 1.18
CA ASP A 38 -20.44 8.35 2.57
C ASP A 38 -19.24 8.69 3.44
N ILE A 39 -19.49 9.46 4.52
CA ILE A 39 -18.47 9.76 5.53
C ILE A 39 -18.89 9.06 6.81
N GLN A 40 -18.11 8.07 7.22
CA GLN A 40 -18.39 7.24 8.39
C GLN A 40 -17.30 7.43 9.43
N LYS A 41 -17.70 7.70 10.67
CA LYS A 41 -16.79 7.88 11.80
C LYS A 41 -17.09 6.86 12.88
N LYS A 42 -16.08 6.10 13.33
CA LYS A 42 -16.23 5.10 14.40
C LYS A 42 -14.92 4.94 15.16
N LYS A 43 -14.98 5.01 16.49
CA LYS A 43 -13.83 4.77 17.40
C LYS A 43 -12.56 5.55 17.02
N GLY A 44 -12.72 6.80 16.57
CA GLY A 44 -11.61 7.67 16.17
C GLY A 44 -10.99 7.35 14.80
N TYR A 45 -11.67 6.59 13.95
CA TYR A 45 -11.34 6.38 12.55
C TYR A 45 -12.42 7.00 11.67
N THR A 46 -12.02 7.43 10.48
CA THR A 46 -12.89 7.99 9.45
C THR A 46 -12.68 7.22 8.14
N LEU A 47 -13.77 6.72 7.56
CA LEU A 47 -13.83 6.23 6.18
C LEU A 47 -14.59 7.27 5.35
N VAL A 48 -13.97 7.74 4.28
CA VAL A 48 -14.64 8.49 3.21
C VAL A 48 -14.78 7.55 2.02
N PHE A 49 -15.97 6.99 1.81
CA PHE A 49 -16.24 6.14 0.66
C PHE A 49 -16.83 6.98 -0.47
N ILE A 50 -16.26 6.90 -1.66
CA ILE A 50 -16.72 7.63 -2.85
C ILE A 50 -16.91 6.62 -3.97
N ASN A 51 -18.05 6.67 -4.65
CA ASN A 51 -18.28 5.97 -5.90
C ASN A 51 -18.57 6.98 -7.00
N THR A 52 -17.73 7.00 -8.04
CA THR A 52 -17.93 7.84 -9.23
C THR A 52 -18.42 7.04 -10.45
N ASP A 53 -18.69 5.74 -10.28
CA ASP A 53 -19.20 4.87 -11.34
C ASP A 53 -20.70 4.60 -11.13
N ARG A 54 -21.51 4.89 -12.15
CA ARG A 54 -22.98 4.82 -12.07
C ARG A 54 -23.47 3.39 -11.87
N ASP A 55 -22.79 2.44 -12.49
CA ASP A 55 -23.23 1.06 -12.65
C ASP A 55 -22.55 0.14 -11.63
N PHE A 56 -21.72 0.70 -10.75
CA PHE A 56 -21.06 -0.04 -9.69
C PHE A 56 -22.06 -0.65 -8.72
N ASN A 57 -21.89 -1.95 -8.44
CA ASN A 57 -22.79 -2.71 -7.59
C ASN A 57 -22.79 -2.18 -6.13
N PRO A 58 -23.93 -1.66 -5.61
CA PRO A 58 -24.00 -1.12 -4.25
C PRO A 58 -23.67 -2.15 -3.16
N ALA A 59 -23.97 -3.44 -3.39
CA ALA A 59 -23.64 -4.50 -2.45
C ALA A 59 -22.12 -4.71 -2.34
N THR A 60 -21.39 -4.62 -3.46
CA THR A 60 -19.92 -4.65 -3.44
C THR A 60 -19.36 -3.43 -2.72
N GLY A 61 -19.93 -2.24 -2.95
CA GLY A 61 -19.58 -1.04 -2.18
C GLY A 61 -19.75 -1.21 -0.68
N LYS A 62 -20.88 -1.79 -0.24
CA LYS A 62 -21.11 -2.08 1.17
C LYS A 62 -20.09 -3.08 1.74
N ARG A 63 -19.74 -4.13 0.99
CA ARG A 63 -18.71 -5.11 1.38
C ARG A 63 -17.34 -4.47 1.57
N LEU A 64 -16.93 -3.53 0.70
CA LEU A 64 -15.68 -2.78 0.85
C LEU A 64 -15.67 -1.94 2.13
N GLN A 65 -16.78 -1.23 2.42
CA GLN A 65 -16.90 -0.43 3.64
C GLN A 65 -16.86 -1.32 4.90
N ASP A 66 -17.53 -2.47 4.88
CA ASP A 66 -17.52 -3.43 6.00
C ASP A 66 -16.13 -4.04 6.21
N LEU A 67 -15.42 -4.36 5.11
CA LEU A 67 -14.04 -4.83 5.15
C LEU A 67 -13.14 -3.79 5.82
N PHE A 68 -13.22 -2.51 5.42
CA PHE A 68 -12.44 -1.43 6.06
C PHE A 68 -12.58 -1.46 7.58
N TRP A 69 -13.82 -1.53 8.09
CA TRP A 69 -14.08 -1.51 9.52
C TRP A 69 -13.60 -2.75 10.27
N LYS A 70 -13.54 -3.89 9.58
CA LYS A 70 -13.04 -5.15 10.14
C LYS A 70 -11.51 -5.22 10.09
N VAL A 71 -10.89 -4.72 9.04
CA VAL A 71 -9.47 -4.95 8.72
C VAL A 71 -8.58 -3.79 9.17
N TYR A 72 -8.86 -2.56 8.74
CA TYR A 72 -7.91 -1.46 8.87
C TYR A 72 -7.49 -1.14 10.32
N PRO A 73 -8.42 -1.14 11.31
CA PRO A 73 -8.02 -0.95 12.70
C PRO A 73 -7.04 -2.02 13.21
N GLN A 74 -7.12 -3.26 12.70
CA GLN A 74 -6.21 -4.34 13.08
C GLN A 74 -4.83 -4.16 12.47
N GLU A 75 -4.75 -3.83 11.18
CA GLU A 75 -3.49 -3.51 10.51
C GLU A 75 -2.79 -2.33 11.18
N LEU A 76 -3.52 -1.24 11.42
CA LEU A 76 -2.97 -0.06 12.08
C LEU A 76 -2.51 -0.40 13.51
N LYS A 77 -3.27 -1.21 14.25
CA LYS A 77 -2.89 -1.65 15.60
C LYS A 77 -1.58 -2.44 15.61
N ARG A 78 -1.36 -3.29 14.60
CA ARG A 78 -0.15 -4.12 14.50
C ARG A 78 1.04 -3.30 13.99
N PHE A 79 0.87 -2.66 12.85
CA PHE A 79 1.99 -2.14 12.07
C PHE A 79 2.31 -0.67 12.34
N ASN A 80 1.32 0.15 12.72
CA ASN A 80 1.50 1.60 12.89
C ASN A 80 0.41 2.26 13.75
N LYS A 81 0.42 2.06 15.07
CA LYS A 81 -0.66 2.53 15.97
C LYS A 81 -0.97 4.04 15.89
N LYS A 82 0.03 4.84 15.49
CA LYS A 82 -0.05 6.30 15.33
C LYS A 82 -0.27 6.74 13.87
N GLY A 83 -0.47 5.79 12.96
CA GLY A 83 -0.67 6.07 11.55
C GLY A 83 -2.00 6.75 11.28
N ARG A 84 -2.24 7.00 10.00
CA ARG A 84 -3.39 7.74 9.51
C ARG A 84 -4.70 7.06 9.96
N ARG A 85 -5.67 7.86 10.40
CA ARG A 85 -7.00 7.38 10.85
C ARG A 85 -8.14 7.80 9.93
N GLU A 86 -7.86 8.64 8.96
CA GLU A 86 -8.78 9.06 7.92
C GLU A 86 -8.33 8.50 6.58
N VAL A 87 -9.15 7.65 5.98
CA VAL A 87 -8.87 6.99 4.70
C VAL A 87 -10.00 7.26 3.74
N THR A 88 -9.65 7.67 2.52
CA THR A 88 -10.58 7.78 1.41
C THR A 88 -10.47 6.52 0.55
N VAL A 89 -11.59 5.84 0.32
CA VAL A 89 -11.70 4.74 -0.64
C VAL A 89 -12.60 5.20 -1.77
N ALA A 90 -12.02 5.39 -2.95
CA ALA A 90 -12.70 5.85 -4.14
C ALA A 90 -12.79 4.71 -5.18
N VAL A 91 -14.01 4.28 -5.49
CA VAL A 91 -14.29 3.45 -6.66
C VAL A 91 -14.46 4.39 -7.85
N THR A 92 -13.49 4.38 -8.77
CA THR A 92 -13.41 5.39 -9.82
C THR A 92 -12.75 4.89 -11.08
N SER A 93 -13.30 5.30 -12.22
CA SER A 93 -12.75 4.99 -13.55
C SER A 93 -11.51 5.82 -13.93
N GLU A 94 -11.13 6.79 -13.09
CA GLU A 94 -9.89 7.58 -13.26
C GLU A 94 -8.62 6.76 -13.11
N TYR A 95 -8.68 5.66 -12.37
CA TYR A 95 -7.58 4.74 -12.18
C TYR A 95 -7.78 3.52 -13.09
N LYS A 96 -6.74 3.17 -13.85
CA LYS A 96 -6.73 2.03 -14.78
C LYS A 96 -5.73 1.00 -14.26
N GLY A 97 -6.23 0.02 -13.51
CA GLY A 97 -5.43 -0.97 -12.79
C GLY A 97 -6.33 -1.90 -11.97
N VAL A 98 -5.85 -2.41 -10.84
CA VAL A 98 -6.71 -3.13 -9.87
C VAL A 98 -7.14 -2.16 -8.79
N ALA A 99 -6.18 -1.72 -7.99
CA ALA A 99 -6.28 -0.59 -7.08
C ALA A 99 -4.89 -0.02 -6.82
N ALA A 100 -4.84 1.15 -6.20
CA ALA A 100 -3.61 1.72 -5.67
C ALA A 100 -3.92 2.65 -4.50
N ALA A 101 -2.97 2.74 -3.57
CA ALA A 101 -3.01 3.61 -2.42
C ALA A 101 -1.89 4.66 -2.45
N TRP A 102 -2.24 5.90 -2.13
CA TRP A 102 -1.26 6.94 -1.88
C TRP A 102 -1.84 8.01 -0.96
N ASN A 103 -1.03 8.43 0.02
CA ASN A 103 -1.34 9.54 0.93
C ASN A 103 -2.73 9.46 1.60
N GLY A 104 -3.18 8.25 1.94
CA GLY A 104 -4.49 8.01 2.57
C GLY A 104 -5.68 7.96 1.62
N VAL A 105 -5.45 8.03 0.32
CA VAL A 105 -6.46 7.81 -0.71
C VAL A 105 -6.18 6.48 -1.40
N ILE A 106 -7.22 5.68 -1.56
CA ILE A 106 -7.21 4.42 -2.28
C ILE A 106 -8.14 4.59 -3.48
N LYS A 107 -7.64 4.33 -4.69
CA LYS A 107 -8.44 4.29 -5.91
C LYS A 107 -8.60 2.84 -6.34
N ILE A 108 -9.83 2.40 -6.58
CA ILE A 108 -10.18 1.05 -7.05
C ILE A 108 -10.84 1.16 -8.41
N ASP A 109 -10.38 0.36 -9.39
CA ASP A 109 -11.00 0.30 -10.71
C ASP A 109 -12.34 -0.46 -10.61
N PRO A 110 -13.49 0.18 -10.89
CA PRO A 110 -14.80 -0.49 -10.83
C PRO A 110 -14.89 -1.68 -11.79
N SER A 111 -14.18 -1.64 -12.93
CA SER A 111 -14.23 -2.70 -13.93
C SER A 111 -13.54 -3.99 -13.46
N TRP A 112 -12.57 -3.89 -12.54
CA TRP A 112 -11.96 -5.05 -11.91
C TRP A 112 -12.96 -5.77 -11.03
N LEU A 113 -13.66 -5.04 -10.15
CA LEU A 113 -14.64 -5.62 -9.23
C LEU A 113 -15.92 -6.08 -9.94
N ALA A 114 -16.26 -5.49 -11.09
CA ALA A 114 -17.33 -6.02 -11.94
C ALA A 114 -16.99 -7.43 -12.48
N LYS A 115 -15.72 -7.67 -12.82
CA LYS A 115 -15.23 -8.98 -13.31
C LYS A 115 -14.88 -9.95 -12.18
N ASN A 116 -14.44 -9.42 -11.04
CA ASN A 116 -13.96 -10.17 -9.87
C ASN A 116 -14.69 -9.70 -8.60
N PRO A 117 -16.02 -9.92 -8.48
CA PRO A 117 -16.82 -9.36 -7.38
C PRO A 117 -16.42 -9.88 -5.99
N GLU A 118 -15.72 -11.01 -5.94
CA GLU A 118 -15.20 -11.59 -4.70
C GLU A 118 -13.85 -11.01 -4.27
N ASP A 119 -13.13 -10.28 -5.12
CA ASP A 119 -11.77 -9.81 -4.82
C ASP A 119 -11.72 -8.55 -3.95
N ILE A 120 -12.64 -8.42 -2.98
CA ILE A 120 -12.70 -7.26 -2.08
C ILE A 120 -11.44 -7.12 -1.21
N ASP A 121 -10.70 -8.22 -0.97
CA ASP A 121 -9.44 -8.22 -0.21
C ASP A 121 -8.28 -7.53 -0.94
N LEU A 122 -8.46 -7.10 -2.20
CA LEU A 122 -7.59 -6.06 -2.77
C LEU A 122 -7.53 -4.83 -1.86
N LEU A 123 -8.64 -4.51 -1.17
CA LEU A 123 -8.67 -3.37 -0.25
C LEU A 123 -7.82 -3.62 1.00
N THR A 124 -7.71 -4.88 1.47
CA THR A 124 -6.80 -5.22 2.58
C THR A 124 -5.35 -4.90 2.20
N HIS A 125 -4.93 -5.24 0.98
CA HIS A 125 -3.60 -4.90 0.47
C HIS A 125 -3.38 -3.38 0.45
N GLU A 126 -4.31 -2.62 -0.13
CA GLU A 126 -4.21 -1.16 -0.22
C GLU A 126 -4.24 -0.45 1.14
N LEU A 127 -5.03 -0.97 2.08
CA LEU A 127 -5.09 -0.47 3.45
C LEU A 127 -3.75 -0.66 4.18
N MET A 128 -3.05 -1.76 3.90
CA MET A 128 -1.70 -1.95 4.42
C MET A 128 -0.75 -0.88 3.91
N HIS A 129 -0.81 -0.45 2.65
CA HIS A 129 0.00 0.68 2.17
C HIS A 129 -0.30 1.99 2.93
N VAL A 130 -1.56 2.23 3.30
CA VAL A 130 -1.89 3.37 4.17
C VAL A 130 -1.32 3.19 5.58
N ALA A 131 -1.34 1.97 6.13
CA ALA A 131 -0.76 1.66 7.44
C ALA A 131 0.77 1.74 7.44
N GLN A 132 1.44 1.33 6.36
CA GLN A 132 2.87 1.46 6.14
C GLN A 132 3.29 2.92 6.33
N GLY A 133 2.58 3.86 5.68
CA GLY A 133 2.87 5.29 5.80
C GLY A 133 4.31 5.62 5.42
N TYR A 134 4.89 4.86 4.48
CA TYR A 134 6.27 5.04 4.06
C TYR A 134 6.42 6.36 3.29
N ALA A 135 7.56 7.00 3.49
CA ALA A 135 8.00 8.04 2.56
C ALA A 135 8.55 7.40 1.28
N TYR A 136 8.71 8.20 0.23
CA TYR A 136 9.30 7.74 -1.02
C TYR A 136 10.69 7.11 -0.79
N GLU A 137 10.93 5.98 -1.47
CA GLU A 137 12.17 5.17 -1.43
C GLU A 137 12.64 4.75 -0.03
N SER A 138 11.71 4.48 0.90
CA SER A 138 12.09 4.08 2.26
C SER A 138 12.51 2.60 2.40
N ALA A 139 12.15 1.77 1.43
CA ALA A 139 12.53 0.36 1.34
C ALA A 139 12.43 -0.12 -0.13
N PRO A 140 13.07 -1.24 -0.49
CA PRO A 140 12.88 -1.85 -1.81
C PRO A 140 11.41 -2.14 -2.09
N VAL A 141 10.96 -1.87 -3.32
CA VAL A 141 9.56 -2.07 -3.75
C VAL A 141 9.06 -3.47 -3.43
N TRP A 142 9.87 -4.51 -3.67
CA TRP A 142 9.48 -5.89 -3.40
C TRP A 142 9.09 -6.15 -1.94
N LEU A 143 9.75 -5.46 -1.00
CA LEU A 143 9.46 -5.60 0.42
C LEU A 143 8.18 -4.82 0.79
N THR A 144 8.00 -3.64 0.21
CA THR A 144 6.78 -2.83 0.37
C THR A 144 5.55 -3.62 -0.08
N GLU A 145 5.58 -4.16 -1.30
CA GLU A 145 4.50 -5.00 -1.85
C GLU A 145 4.35 -6.34 -1.11
N GLY A 146 5.47 -6.96 -0.73
CA GLY A 146 5.46 -8.22 0.01
C GLY A 146 4.81 -8.09 1.38
N ILE A 147 5.04 -6.98 2.09
CA ILE A 147 4.38 -6.69 3.36
C ILE A 147 2.88 -6.43 3.16
N ALA A 148 2.48 -5.77 2.08
CA ALA A 148 1.07 -5.55 1.75
C ALA A 148 0.33 -6.87 1.51
N ASP A 149 0.90 -7.78 0.73
CA ASP A 149 0.32 -9.12 0.53
C ASP A 149 0.44 -10.03 1.76
N TYR A 150 1.46 -9.85 2.61
CA TYR A 150 1.50 -10.51 3.93
C TYR A 150 0.30 -10.06 4.79
N ALA A 151 -0.03 -8.77 4.79
CA ALA A 151 -1.18 -8.26 5.53
C ALA A 151 -2.50 -8.76 4.94
N ARG A 152 -2.63 -8.79 3.61
CA ARG A 152 -3.76 -9.45 2.93
C ARG A 152 -3.92 -10.91 3.31
N PHE A 153 -2.82 -11.65 3.41
CA PHE A 153 -2.84 -13.03 3.88
C PHE A 153 -3.30 -13.13 5.35
N ALA A 154 -2.79 -12.25 6.22
CA ALA A 154 -3.02 -12.32 7.67
C ALA A 154 -4.39 -11.78 8.11
N PHE A 155 -4.93 -10.78 7.41
CA PHE A 155 -6.14 -10.04 7.81
C PHE A 155 -7.28 -10.13 6.81
N GLY A 156 -7.03 -10.63 5.59
CA GLY A 156 -8.04 -10.76 4.55
C GLY A 156 -9.20 -11.66 5.00
N ILE A 157 -10.41 -11.27 4.62
CA ILE A 157 -11.66 -11.90 5.09
C ILE A 157 -12.44 -12.63 3.98
N ASN A 158 -11.97 -12.53 2.74
CA ASN A 158 -12.62 -13.02 1.53
C ASN A 158 -11.65 -13.65 0.50
N ASN A 159 -10.41 -13.95 0.88
CA ASN A 159 -9.41 -14.58 0.00
C ASN A 159 -9.88 -15.92 -0.59
N GLY A 160 -10.59 -16.74 0.18
CA GLY A 160 -11.11 -18.04 -0.28
C GLY A 160 -12.07 -17.91 -1.47
N PRO A 161 -13.19 -17.16 -1.32
CA PRO A 161 -14.11 -16.87 -2.42
C PRO A 161 -13.46 -16.23 -3.65
N SER A 162 -12.45 -15.36 -3.46
CA SER A 162 -11.71 -14.76 -4.59
C SER A 162 -10.63 -15.68 -5.20
N LYS A 163 -10.46 -16.89 -4.66
CA LYS A 163 -9.40 -17.84 -5.02
C LYS A 163 -7.99 -17.26 -4.87
N TRP A 164 -7.84 -16.24 -4.03
CA TRP A 164 -6.54 -15.67 -3.70
C TRP A 164 -5.86 -16.49 -2.62
N SER A 165 -4.55 -16.71 -2.77
CA SER A 165 -3.73 -17.47 -1.81
C SER A 165 -2.27 -17.01 -1.88
N LEU A 166 -1.41 -17.41 -0.96
CA LEU A 166 0.03 -17.22 -1.17
C LEU A 166 0.52 -18.12 -2.32
N THR A 167 1.32 -17.58 -3.25
CA THR A 167 1.84 -18.35 -4.38
C THR A 167 2.74 -19.47 -3.87
N PRO A 168 2.46 -20.75 -4.17
CA PRO A 168 3.34 -21.85 -3.81
C PRO A 168 4.76 -21.63 -4.32
N PHE A 169 5.74 -22.11 -3.56
CA PHE A 169 7.14 -21.97 -3.96
C PHE A 169 7.42 -22.68 -5.30
N ASN A 170 8.29 -22.07 -6.10
CA ASN A 170 8.85 -22.63 -7.32
C ASN A 170 10.32 -22.21 -7.41
N GLU A 171 11.19 -23.05 -7.97
CA GLU A 171 12.62 -22.79 -8.10
C GLU A 171 12.97 -21.51 -8.88
N LYS A 172 12.08 -21.06 -9.79
CA LYS A 172 12.25 -19.82 -10.56
C LYS A 172 11.90 -18.56 -9.77
N HIS A 173 11.32 -18.70 -8.58
CA HIS A 173 10.93 -17.57 -7.75
C HIS A 173 12.13 -16.96 -7.01
N SER A 174 12.00 -15.66 -6.75
CA SER A 174 12.87 -14.84 -5.92
C SER A 174 12.02 -13.92 -5.05
N TYR A 175 12.52 -13.52 -3.88
CA TYR A 175 11.87 -12.50 -3.05
C TYR A 175 11.66 -11.18 -3.82
N THR A 176 12.48 -10.91 -4.85
CA THR A 176 12.34 -9.74 -5.73
C THR A 176 11.13 -9.80 -6.67
N ASN A 177 10.43 -10.94 -6.76
CA ASN A 177 9.16 -11.02 -7.48
C ASN A 177 7.99 -10.33 -6.76
N SER A 178 8.22 -9.77 -5.56
CA SER A 178 7.23 -8.97 -4.82
C SER A 178 5.98 -9.78 -4.42
N TYR A 179 4.93 -9.07 -3.96
CA TYR A 179 3.57 -9.58 -3.80
C TYR A 179 3.53 -10.93 -3.07
N ARG A 180 2.62 -11.82 -3.50
CA ARG A 180 2.35 -13.17 -2.98
C ARG A 180 3.61 -14.03 -2.78
N ILE A 181 4.64 -13.86 -3.61
CA ILE A 181 5.89 -14.63 -3.50
C ILE A 181 6.72 -14.11 -2.32
N ALA A 182 6.95 -12.79 -2.24
CA ALA A 182 7.64 -12.17 -1.12
C ALA A 182 6.86 -12.35 0.19
N ALA A 183 5.53 -12.17 0.16
CA ALA A 183 4.64 -12.38 1.29
C ALA A 183 4.76 -13.79 1.86
N ARG A 184 4.83 -14.83 1.01
CA ARG A 184 5.00 -16.21 1.46
C ARG A 184 6.31 -16.40 2.22
N PHE A 185 7.38 -15.81 1.73
CA PHE A 185 8.67 -15.84 2.41
C PHE A 185 8.65 -15.08 3.74
N LEU A 186 7.97 -13.93 3.81
CA LEU A 186 7.78 -13.19 5.07
C LEU A 186 6.99 -14.00 6.11
N VAL A 187 5.95 -14.76 5.69
CA VAL A 187 5.24 -15.70 6.57
C VAL A 187 6.19 -16.79 7.07
N TRP A 188 6.99 -17.38 6.19
CA TRP A 188 7.96 -18.40 6.59
C TRP A 188 9.00 -17.87 7.59
N LEU A 189 9.53 -16.66 7.34
CA LEU A 189 10.47 -16.01 8.25
C LEU A 189 9.86 -15.76 9.63
N GLU A 190 8.62 -15.28 9.68
CA GLU A 190 7.95 -15.02 10.94
C GLU A 190 7.77 -16.30 11.78
N LYS A 191 7.50 -17.42 11.11
CA LYS A 191 7.30 -18.72 11.74
C LYS A 191 8.60 -19.40 12.17
N ASN A 192 9.67 -19.23 11.41
CA ASN A 192 10.89 -20.04 11.57
C ASN A 192 12.08 -19.27 12.13
N LYS A 193 12.11 -17.94 11.99
CA LYS A 193 13.26 -17.11 12.37
C LYS A 193 12.92 -16.17 13.51
N ARG A 194 11.87 -15.35 13.36
CA ARG A 194 11.52 -14.34 14.35
C ARG A 194 10.07 -13.90 14.23
N LYS A 195 9.31 -14.08 15.32
CA LYS A 195 7.85 -13.82 15.40
C LYS A 195 7.44 -12.37 15.08
N ASP A 196 8.30 -11.39 15.27
CA ASP A 196 8.02 -9.96 15.02
C ASP A 196 8.82 -9.38 13.84
N ILE A 197 9.35 -10.24 12.95
CA ILE A 197 10.23 -9.80 11.86
C ILE A 197 9.52 -8.84 10.89
N VAL A 198 8.28 -9.13 10.50
CA VAL A 198 7.52 -8.29 9.57
C VAL A 198 7.23 -6.92 10.19
N ASP A 199 6.85 -6.90 11.46
CA ASP A 199 6.61 -5.68 12.23
C ASP A 199 7.87 -4.79 12.29
N ARG A 200 9.04 -5.39 12.48
CA ARG A 200 10.33 -4.68 12.54
C ARG A 200 10.78 -4.16 11.17
N LEU A 201 10.66 -4.97 10.12
CA LEU A 201 10.95 -4.55 8.75
C LEU A 201 10.05 -3.39 8.34
N ASN A 202 8.75 -3.49 8.64
CA ASN A 202 7.79 -2.42 8.38
C ASN A 202 8.13 -1.13 9.15
N LYS A 203 8.52 -1.23 10.42
CA LYS A 203 8.95 -0.07 11.20
C LYS A 203 10.23 0.55 10.63
N ALA A 204 11.24 -0.25 10.31
CA ALA A 204 12.51 0.22 9.76
C ALA A 204 12.33 0.91 8.42
N ALA A 205 11.48 0.34 7.54
CA ALA A 205 11.08 0.98 6.29
C ALA A 205 10.39 2.31 6.57
N ARG A 206 9.35 2.36 7.42
CA ARG A 206 8.65 3.61 7.73
C ARG A 206 9.57 4.70 8.30
N GLU A 207 10.55 4.33 9.10
CA GLU A 207 11.49 5.25 9.75
C GLU A 207 12.75 5.55 8.91
N LYS A 208 12.83 5.06 7.67
CA LYS A 208 14.00 5.20 6.78
C LYS A 208 15.31 4.69 7.40
N THR A 209 15.23 3.65 8.22
CA THR A 209 16.39 2.99 8.85
C THR A 209 16.66 1.60 8.27
N TYR A 210 15.88 1.18 7.27
CA TYR A 210 16.10 -0.09 6.58
C TYR A 210 17.47 -0.09 5.88
N THR A 211 18.28 -1.11 6.20
CA THR A 211 19.53 -1.44 5.50
C THR A 211 19.62 -2.95 5.33
N PRO A 212 20.40 -3.48 4.36
CA PRO A 212 20.56 -4.93 4.19
C PRO A 212 21.05 -5.66 5.45
N ALA A 213 21.76 -4.98 6.37
CA ALA A 213 22.25 -5.57 7.61
C ALA A 213 21.13 -6.02 8.56
N ILE A 214 19.92 -5.45 8.45
CA ILE A 214 18.78 -5.77 9.32
C ILE A 214 18.38 -7.25 9.25
N TRP A 215 18.59 -7.91 8.11
CA TRP A 215 18.28 -9.34 7.95
C TRP A 215 19.13 -10.20 8.88
N LYS A 216 20.43 -9.90 8.96
CA LYS A 216 21.35 -10.62 9.85
C LYS A 216 21.04 -10.33 11.32
N GLU A 217 20.71 -9.09 11.66
CA GLU A 217 20.32 -8.71 13.02
C GLU A 217 19.05 -9.45 13.48
N LEU A 218 18.03 -9.51 12.61
CA LEU A 218 16.73 -10.05 12.99
C LEU A 218 16.65 -11.58 12.88
N ALA A 219 17.30 -12.17 11.87
CA ALA A 219 17.12 -13.57 11.49
C ALA A 219 18.43 -14.39 11.44
N GLY A 220 19.57 -13.78 11.78
CA GLY A 220 20.85 -14.46 11.96
C GLY A 220 21.69 -14.67 10.70
N ALA A 221 21.16 -14.34 9.51
CA ALA A 221 21.87 -14.45 8.24
C ALA A 221 21.47 -13.32 7.27
N ASP A 222 22.24 -13.12 6.21
CA ASP A 222 21.87 -12.18 5.13
C ASP A 222 20.64 -12.68 4.35
N LEU A 223 20.04 -11.78 3.56
CA LEU A 223 18.78 -12.04 2.85
C LEU A 223 18.86 -13.22 1.86
N ASP A 224 19.97 -13.37 1.14
CA ASP A 224 20.12 -14.43 0.14
C ASP A 224 20.32 -15.79 0.81
N THR A 225 21.07 -15.84 1.91
CA THR A 225 21.17 -17.02 2.76
C THR A 225 19.80 -17.42 3.31
N LEU A 226 19.02 -16.47 3.84
CA LEU A 226 17.67 -16.74 4.35
C LEU A 226 16.71 -17.22 3.25
N TRP A 227 16.81 -16.66 2.04
CA TRP A 227 16.04 -17.12 0.90
C TRP A 227 16.40 -18.55 0.53
N ASN A 228 17.70 -18.88 0.46
CA ASN A 228 18.15 -20.25 0.18
C ASN A 228 17.67 -21.23 1.25
N GLU A 229 17.70 -20.86 2.53
CA GLU A 229 17.10 -21.67 3.58
C GLU A 229 15.61 -21.92 3.35
N TYR A 230 14.84 -20.88 2.99
CA TYR A 230 13.44 -21.02 2.63
C TYR A 230 13.25 -21.98 1.44
N LYS A 231 14.09 -21.89 0.42
CA LYS A 231 14.05 -22.81 -0.74
C LYS A 231 14.22 -24.27 -0.34
N THR A 232 15.07 -24.58 0.65
CA THR A 232 15.28 -25.97 1.11
C THR A 232 14.06 -26.58 1.81
N ASN A 233 13.23 -25.77 2.47
CA ASN A 233 12.04 -26.25 3.15
C ASN A 233 10.90 -25.22 3.16
N PRO A 234 10.28 -24.98 1.99
CA PRO A 234 9.32 -23.88 1.79
C PRO A 234 7.95 -24.14 2.41
N ALA A 235 7.71 -25.36 2.91
CA ALA A 235 6.48 -25.74 3.62
C ALA A 235 6.61 -25.61 5.15
N LYS A 236 7.83 -25.47 5.69
CA LYS A 236 8.07 -25.45 7.14
C LYS A 236 7.31 -24.30 7.82
N GLY A 237 6.41 -24.64 8.73
CA GLY A 237 5.63 -23.66 9.51
C GLY A 237 4.57 -22.90 8.70
N MET A 238 4.38 -23.23 7.42
CA MET A 238 3.30 -22.68 6.63
C MET A 238 1.96 -23.28 7.08
N PRO A 239 0.90 -22.47 7.18
CA PRO A 239 -0.43 -23.02 7.45
C PRO A 239 -0.87 -23.97 6.32
N SER A 240 -1.58 -25.02 6.73
CA SER A 240 -2.19 -26.04 5.87
C SER A 240 -3.26 -25.46 4.97
#